data_AF-A0A0K3AYV2-F1
#
_entry.id   AF-A0A0K3AYV2-F1
#
_cell.length_a   1.000
_cell.length_b   1.000
_cell.length_c   1.000
_cell.angle_alpha   90.00
_cell.angle_beta   90.00
_cell.angle_gamma   90.00
#
_symmetry.space_group_name_H-M   'P 1'
#
loop_
_entity.id
_entity.type
_entity.pdbx_description
1 polymer ?
#
loop_
_entity_poly.entity_id
_entity_poly.type
_entity_poly.pdbx_seq_one_letter_code
_entity_poly.pdbx_strand_id
1 'polypeptide(L)'
;MAGEKIDFIYCEGWDPVARAVAGPLRAAEASERDRSGEQYAVLLFSDGKPQALIEVSWLHHVCLIWGFDEHLRRLIKRDFRRVDGGRLVLVEEVEWQYADQGQGEFDPAASRKISRTHYPDSGITVTTDHGERTMEVSAEALGVSAPEFGDWRALLFTGDVTPDAKAADNAASDDPLGMLARMFGDGDVWRLKPLLPQHMAGLRLVHSGQPPPDVAVVPFREPLWRPPVPMRPDPQVVSLNEPERSMVVGGERVVIKPHTIGRLRMPTGRIVACAPDDYFAADREPYTVTVSPGEYDFVVNVARGTEGIGMDPRVAAAGVLIRDEPVESWELALLPSEDPRLLRDGEAFCFDVDGGMACFADAAAIPRIAGFFPVDENPLSATVIPDAATAEFDDEVSGANLLAFASGWGDGCYPVWIGRTAGGAAGAFVADMRLFAE
;
A
#
# COMPACT_ATOMS: atom_id res chain seq x y z
N MET A 1 14.09 -19.30 40.46
CA MET A 1 14.24 -19.92 39.13
C MET A 1 13.50 -19.02 38.16
N ALA A 2 14.20 -18.07 37.53
CA ALA A 2 13.61 -17.21 36.49
C ALA A 2 13.25 -18.07 35.26
N GLY A 3 12.19 -17.68 34.55
CA GLY A 3 11.31 -18.55 33.76
C GLY A 3 11.94 -19.42 32.66
N GLU A 4 11.56 -20.70 32.66
CA GLU A 4 11.86 -21.70 31.62
C GLU A 4 10.84 -21.70 30.46
N LYS A 5 9.96 -20.69 30.38
CA LYS A 5 8.85 -20.64 29.43
C LYS A 5 8.44 -19.23 29.04
N ILE A 6 7.80 -19.12 27.88
CA ILE A 6 7.04 -17.96 27.42
C ILE A 6 5.57 -18.38 27.49
N ASP A 7 4.80 -17.73 28.35
CA ASP A 7 3.36 -17.98 28.42
C ASP A 7 2.64 -17.15 27.36
N PHE A 8 1.52 -17.63 26.83
CA PHE A 8 0.66 -16.83 25.97
C PHE A 8 -0.82 -17.09 26.22
N ILE A 9 -1.64 -16.12 25.83
CA ILE A 9 -3.11 -16.21 25.82
C ILE A 9 -3.65 -15.76 24.47
N TYR A 10 -4.91 -16.11 24.22
CA TYR A 10 -5.71 -15.49 23.15
C TYR A 10 -6.59 -14.38 23.73
N CYS A 11 -6.77 -13.30 22.99
CA CYS A 11 -7.59 -12.16 23.39
C CYS A 11 -8.12 -11.38 22.18
N GLU A 12 -8.93 -10.35 22.43
CA GLU A 12 -9.39 -9.42 21.38
C GLU A 12 -8.31 -8.39 21.04
N GLY A 13 -7.40 -8.10 21.97
CA GLY A 13 -6.25 -7.22 21.76
C GLY A 13 -5.61 -6.73 23.06
N TRP A 14 -4.83 -5.67 22.94
CA TRP A 14 -4.18 -4.95 24.04
C TRP A 14 -4.70 -3.51 24.10
N ASP A 15 -5.19 -3.08 25.26
CA ASP A 15 -5.57 -1.69 25.50
C ASP A 15 -4.32 -0.89 25.94
N PRO A 16 -3.79 0.01 25.10
CA PRO A 16 -2.57 0.74 25.40
C PRO A 16 -2.76 1.81 26.49
N VAL A 17 -3.99 2.28 26.71
CA VAL A 17 -4.30 3.30 27.72
C VAL A 17 -4.44 2.65 29.09
N ALA A 18 -5.21 1.58 29.19
CA ALA A 18 -5.38 0.83 30.43
C ALA A 18 -4.19 -0.09 30.73
N ARG A 19 -3.31 -0.33 29.74
CA ARG A 19 -2.23 -1.32 29.78
C ARG A 19 -2.77 -2.70 30.21
N ALA A 20 -3.83 -3.11 29.51
CA ALA A 20 -4.66 -4.24 29.92
C ALA A 20 -4.95 -5.19 28.75
N VAL A 21 -5.16 -6.45 29.07
CA VAL A 21 -5.70 -7.43 28.13
C VAL A 21 -7.17 -7.13 27.89
N ALA A 22 -7.57 -6.98 26.63
CA ALA A 22 -8.97 -6.80 26.28
C ALA A 22 -9.60 -8.12 25.85
N GLY A 23 -10.70 -8.50 26.51
CA GLY A 23 -11.50 -9.67 26.15
C GLY A 23 -10.70 -10.97 25.97
N PRO A 24 -10.18 -11.61 27.04
CA PRO A 24 -9.53 -12.90 26.93
C PRO A 24 -10.43 -13.95 26.26
N LEU A 25 -9.88 -14.70 25.30
CA LEU A 25 -10.58 -15.71 24.52
C LEU A 25 -10.24 -17.13 25.00
N ARG A 26 -11.17 -18.06 24.84
CA ARG A 26 -10.87 -19.48 25.00
C ARG A 26 -10.08 -19.98 23.79
N ALA A 27 -9.15 -20.91 23.98
CA ALA A 27 -8.39 -21.51 22.86
C ALA A 27 -9.29 -22.10 21.76
N ALA A 28 -10.41 -22.72 22.13
CA ALA A 28 -11.36 -23.26 21.14
C ALA A 28 -12.01 -22.17 20.28
N GLU A 29 -12.29 -21.00 20.88
CA GLU A 29 -12.85 -19.86 20.17
C GLU A 29 -11.81 -19.25 19.23
N ALA A 30 -10.60 -18.98 19.73
CA ALA A 30 -9.51 -18.46 18.90
C ALA A 30 -9.13 -19.42 17.76
N SER A 31 -9.19 -20.74 17.98
CA SER A 31 -8.94 -21.73 16.93
C SER A 31 -10.02 -21.75 15.85
N GLU A 32 -11.28 -21.51 16.21
CA GLU A 32 -12.36 -21.36 15.21
C GLU A 32 -12.17 -20.07 14.40
N ARG A 33 -11.80 -18.96 15.08
CA ARG A 33 -11.49 -17.69 14.41
C ARG A 33 -10.30 -17.83 13.45
N ASP A 34 -9.25 -18.52 13.87
CA ASP A 34 -8.10 -18.82 13.01
C ASP A 34 -8.52 -19.62 11.76
N ARG A 35 -9.33 -20.68 11.92
CA ARG A 35 -9.82 -21.48 10.78
C ARG A 35 -10.74 -20.70 9.83
N SER A 36 -11.57 -19.80 10.37
CA SER A 36 -12.48 -18.96 9.59
C SER A 36 -11.83 -17.68 9.05
N GLY A 37 -10.61 -17.37 9.50
CA GLY A 37 -9.86 -16.16 9.16
C GLY A 37 -10.30 -14.89 9.87
N GLU A 38 -11.16 -15.01 10.88
CA GLU A 38 -11.62 -13.90 11.71
C GLU A 38 -10.48 -13.31 12.56
N GLN A 39 -10.74 -12.12 13.11
CA GLN A 39 -9.78 -11.40 13.94
C GLN A 39 -9.65 -12.02 15.33
N TYR A 40 -8.40 -12.17 15.77
CA TYR A 40 -8.02 -12.45 17.15
C TYR A 40 -6.59 -11.98 17.41
N ALA A 41 -6.21 -11.95 18.68
CA ALA A 41 -4.85 -11.61 19.08
C ALA A 41 -4.24 -12.68 20.00
N VAL A 42 -2.91 -12.70 20.05
CA VAL A 42 -2.08 -13.51 20.91
C VAL A 42 -1.17 -12.59 21.71
N LEU A 43 -1.31 -12.59 23.03
CA LEU A 43 -0.42 -11.81 23.90
C LEU A 43 0.53 -12.76 24.61
N LEU A 44 1.82 -12.47 24.49
CA LEU A 44 2.90 -13.28 25.05
C LEU A 44 3.52 -12.63 26.28
N PHE A 45 3.91 -13.44 27.25
CA PHE A 45 4.44 -13.03 28.53
C PHE A 45 5.72 -13.79 28.88
N SER A 46 6.62 -13.10 29.58
CA SER A 46 7.75 -13.69 30.28
C SER A 46 7.81 -13.10 31.68
N ASP A 47 7.96 -13.95 32.69
CA ASP A 47 7.93 -13.57 34.12
C ASP A 47 6.74 -12.63 34.46
N GLY A 48 5.56 -12.92 33.89
CA GLY A 48 4.32 -12.17 34.12
C GLY A 48 4.20 -10.84 33.37
N LYS A 49 5.21 -10.44 32.58
CA LYS A 49 5.21 -9.18 31.84
C LYS A 49 4.93 -9.40 30.35
N PRO A 50 4.05 -8.59 29.71
CA PRO A 50 3.88 -8.62 28.26
C PRO A 50 5.21 -8.43 27.52
N GLN A 51 5.43 -9.22 26.48
CA GLN A 51 6.66 -9.21 25.67
C GLN A 51 6.36 -8.87 24.21
N ALA A 52 5.30 -9.49 23.68
CA ALA A 52 4.87 -9.27 22.31
C ALA A 52 3.36 -9.48 22.18
N LEU A 53 2.76 -8.78 21.23
CA LEU A 53 1.37 -8.94 20.81
C LEU A 53 1.36 -9.31 19.33
N ILE A 54 0.61 -10.34 18.97
CA ILE A 54 0.40 -10.76 17.59
C ILE A 54 -1.09 -10.58 17.28
N GLU A 55 -1.41 -9.87 16.22
CA GLU A 55 -2.79 -9.59 15.79
C GLU A 55 -3.01 -10.23 14.42
N VAL A 56 -4.00 -11.11 14.31
CA VAL A 56 -4.18 -11.99 13.16
C VAL A 56 -5.55 -11.82 12.54
N SER A 57 -5.60 -11.66 11.21
CA SER A 57 -6.82 -11.79 10.41
C SER A 57 -6.52 -12.38 9.05
N TRP A 58 -6.76 -13.69 8.89
CA TRP A 58 -6.49 -14.36 7.62
C TRP A 58 -7.48 -14.03 6.52
N LEU A 59 -8.70 -13.60 6.87
CA LEU A 59 -9.68 -13.07 5.91
C LEU A 59 -9.16 -11.82 5.19
N HIS A 60 -8.32 -11.03 5.87
CA HIS A 60 -7.72 -9.82 5.33
C HIS A 60 -6.24 -10.00 4.98
N HIS A 61 -5.70 -11.22 5.10
CA HIS A 61 -4.29 -11.54 4.86
C HIS A 61 -3.29 -10.86 5.80
N VAL A 62 -3.66 -10.56 7.05
CA VAL A 62 -2.86 -9.72 7.96
C VAL A 62 -2.33 -10.50 9.16
N CYS A 63 -1.06 -10.26 9.49
CA CYS A 63 -0.44 -10.62 10.76
C CYS A 63 0.42 -9.44 11.25
N LEU A 64 -0.07 -8.69 12.23
CA LEU A 64 0.71 -7.61 12.86
C LEU A 64 1.43 -8.18 14.09
N ILE A 65 2.65 -7.74 14.32
CA ILE A 65 3.42 -8.09 15.50
C ILE A 65 3.94 -6.83 16.16
N TRP A 66 3.69 -6.70 17.46
CA TRP A 66 4.14 -5.60 18.27
C TRP A 66 5.09 -6.08 19.36
N GLY A 67 6.19 -5.35 19.57
CA GLY A 67 7.06 -5.52 20.72
C GLY A 67 6.89 -4.37 21.72
N PHE A 68 7.08 -4.66 23.00
CA PHE A 68 6.91 -3.71 24.09
C PHE A 68 8.23 -3.30 24.73
N ASP A 69 8.33 -2.04 25.16
CA ASP A 69 9.40 -1.59 26.04
C ASP A 69 9.13 -1.94 27.52
N GLU A 70 10.05 -1.56 28.42
CA GLU A 70 9.92 -1.81 29.85
C GLU A 70 8.72 -1.10 30.52
N HIS A 71 8.14 -0.10 29.85
CA HIS A 71 6.96 0.65 30.29
C HIS A 71 5.66 0.16 29.63
N LEU A 72 5.72 -0.94 28.88
CA LEU A 72 4.62 -1.52 28.12
C LEU A 72 4.09 -0.61 27.00
N ARG A 73 4.95 0.28 26.48
CA ARG A 73 4.68 1.03 25.25
C ARG A 73 5.09 0.19 24.06
N ARG A 74 4.31 0.24 22.98
CA ARG A 74 4.69 -0.37 21.69
C ARG A 74 5.94 0.33 21.14
N LEU A 75 7.02 -0.43 20.99
CA LEU A 75 8.33 0.06 20.53
C LEU A 75 8.63 -0.35 19.09
N ILE A 76 7.99 -1.42 18.61
CA ILE A 76 8.19 -1.95 17.26
C ILE A 76 6.88 -2.51 16.72
N LYS A 77 6.62 -2.30 15.44
CA LYS A 77 5.54 -2.87 14.62
C LYS A 77 6.18 -3.65 13.49
N ARG A 78 5.68 -4.85 13.22
CA ARG A 78 5.90 -5.57 11.95
C ARG A 78 4.56 -5.87 11.33
N ASP A 79 4.37 -5.38 10.11
CA ASP A 79 3.21 -5.66 9.30
C ASP A 79 3.57 -6.77 8.30
N PHE A 80 3.02 -7.96 8.51
CA PHE A 80 3.15 -9.09 7.60
C PHE A 80 1.85 -9.35 6.84
N ARG A 81 2.01 -9.71 5.56
CA ARG A 81 0.93 -10.11 4.67
C ARG A 81 1.00 -11.58 4.29
N ARG A 82 -0.13 -12.28 4.42
CA ARG A 82 -0.25 -13.69 4.03
C ARG A 82 -0.52 -13.79 2.53
N VAL A 83 0.50 -14.21 1.81
CA VAL A 83 0.44 -14.47 0.36
C VAL A 83 0.30 -15.97 0.10
N ASP A 84 0.26 -16.35 -1.18
CA ASP A 84 0.13 -17.76 -1.58
C ASP A 84 1.28 -18.63 -1.08
N GLY A 85 1.01 -19.93 -0.97
CA GLY A 85 1.97 -20.90 -0.44
C GLY A 85 2.15 -20.85 1.08
N GLY A 86 1.28 -20.14 1.81
CA GLY A 86 1.33 -20.09 3.27
C GLY A 86 2.52 -19.29 3.81
N ARG A 87 3.04 -18.35 3.04
CA ARG A 87 4.09 -17.43 3.48
C ARG A 87 3.50 -16.13 4.02
N LEU A 88 4.17 -15.57 5.00
CA LEU A 88 4.02 -14.21 5.46
C LEU A 88 5.15 -13.38 4.89
N VAL A 89 4.82 -12.20 4.39
CA VAL A 89 5.74 -11.31 3.71
C VAL A 89 5.72 -9.95 4.41
N LEU A 90 6.87 -9.45 4.83
CA LEU A 90 6.98 -8.16 5.51
C LEU A 90 6.65 -7.04 4.51
N VAL A 91 5.72 -6.15 4.88
CA VAL A 91 5.40 -4.94 4.11
C VAL A 91 5.88 -3.67 4.80
N GLU A 92 5.92 -3.65 6.13
CA GLU A 92 6.42 -2.52 6.91
C GLU A 92 6.98 -2.98 8.26
N GLU A 93 8.11 -2.41 8.66
CA GLU A 93 8.58 -2.41 10.04
C GLU A 93 8.70 -0.96 10.52
N VAL A 94 8.15 -0.65 11.68
CA VAL A 94 8.30 0.67 12.32
C VAL A 94 8.90 0.45 13.71
N GLU A 95 10.01 1.10 13.98
CA GLU A 95 10.66 1.14 15.28
C GLU A 95 10.55 2.55 15.87
N TRP A 96 10.10 2.66 17.11
CA TRP A 96 10.02 3.91 17.87
C TRP A 96 11.12 3.95 18.92
N GLN A 97 11.78 5.10 19.02
CA GLN A 97 12.71 5.42 20.10
C GLN A 97 12.15 6.56 20.93
N TYR A 98 11.72 6.22 22.14
CA TYR A 98 11.23 7.20 23.12
C TYR A 98 12.40 7.80 23.91
N ALA A 99 12.41 9.12 24.03
CA ALA A 99 13.50 9.87 24.67
C ALA A 99 13.60 9.62 26.18
N ASP A 100 12.46 9.43 26.85
CA ASP A 100 12.38 9.18 28.28
C ASP A 100 11.11 8.40 28.68
N GLN A 101 10.95 8.17 29.99
CA GLN A 101 9.84 7.39 30.56
C GLN A 101 8.51 8.17 30.59
N GLY A 102 8.55 9.50 30.50
CA GLY A 102 7.39 10.38 30.49
C GLY A 102 6.80 10.60 29.09
N GLN A 103 7.57 10.34 28.03
CA GLN A 103 7.07 10.44 26.66
C GLN A 103 5.95 9.41 26.39
N GLY A 104 4.86 9.85 25.74
CA GLY A 104 3.73 8.99 25.41
C GLY A 104 4.06 7.94 24.35
N GLU A 105 3.29 6.84 24.33
CA GLU A 105 3.32 5.91 23.20
C GLU A 105 2.91 6.65 21.91
N PHE A 106 3.67 6.45 20.84
CA PHE A 106 3.51 7.10 19.52
C PHE A 106 3.51 8.63 19.55
N ASP A 107 4.16 9.24 20.55
CA ASP A 107 4.36 10.68 20.58
C ASP A 107 4.97 11.17 19.24
N PRO A 108 4.43 12.21 18.58
CA PRO A 108 4.95 12.70 17.30
C PRO A 108 6.41 13.15 17.34
N ALA A 109 6.95 13.48 18.52
CA ALA A 109 8.36 13.82 18.71
C ALA A 109 9.26 12.59 18.98
N ALA A 110 8.71 11.38 19.04
CA ALA A 110 9.50 10.16 19.15
C ALA A 110 10.24 9.90 17.83
N SER A 111 11.53 9.57 17.92
CA SER A 111 12.32 9.21 16.75
C SER A 111 11.80 7.90 16.16
N ARG A 112 11.79 7.80 14.82
CA ARG A 112 11.28 6.63 14.12
C ARG A 112 12.28 6.13 13.09
N LYS A 113 12.35 4.81 12.99
CA LYS A 113 12.95 4.11 11.84
C LYS A 113 11.85 3.30 11.17
N ILE A 114 11.61 3.56 9.89
CA ILE A 114 10.57 2.93 9.09
C ILE A 114 11.26 2.16 7.98
N SER A 115 11.03 0.85 7.89
CA SER A 115 11.49 0.01 6.77
C SER A 115 10.27 -0.43 5.96
N ARG A 116 10.18 -0.04 4.70
CA ARG A 116 9.05 -0.32 3.80
C ARG A 116 9.50 -1.09 2.60
N THR A 117 8.81 -2.19 2.32
CA THR A 117 9.10 -2.99 1.14
C THR A 117 8.35 -2.45 -0.08
N HIS A 118 9.03 -2.44 -1.22
CA HIS A 118 8.49 -2.16 -2.54
C HIS A 118 8.27 -3.47 -3.29
N TYR A 119 7.06 -3.65 -3.78
CA TYR A 119 6.68 -4.79 -4.60
C TYR A 119 6.29 -4.30 -5.99
N PRO A 120 6.65 -5.03 -7.07
CA PRO A 120 7.26 -6.37 -7.08
C PRO A 120 8.79 -6.42 -6.95
N ASP A 121 9.48 -5.27 -7.01
CA ASP A 121 10.94 -5.19 -7.20
C ASP A 121 11.79 -5.72 -6.03
N SER A 122 11.16 -6.11 -4.92
CA SER A 122 11.81 -6.63 -3.71
C SER A 122 12.85 -5.66 -3.11
N GLY A 123 12.66 -4.36 -3.33
CA GLY A 123 13.43 -3.32 -2.65
C GLY A 123 12.91 -3.04 -1.25
N ILE A 124 13.75 -2.53 -0.36
CA ILE A 124 13.32 -1.94 0.91
C ILE A 124 13.84 -0.52 1.04
N THR A 125 12.97 0.40 1.42
CA THR A 125 13.35 1.76 1.77
C THR A 125 13.32 1.91 3.28
N VAL A 126 14.43 2.40 3.83
CA VAL A 126 14.62 2.69 5.24
C VAL A 126 14.64 4.20 5.43
N THR A 127 13.61 4.72 6.08
CA THR A 127 13.45 6.13 6.43
C THR A 127 13.74 6.34 7.91
N THR A 128 14.55 7.34 8.24
CA THR A 128 14.90 7.77 9.59
C THR A 128 14.80 9.29 9.70
N ASP A 129 14.92 9.84 10.92
CA ASP A 129 14.98 11.30 11.11
C ASP A 129 16.18 11.97 10.38
N HIS A 130 17.18 11.19 9.99
CA HIS A 130 18.38 11.65 9.30
C HIS A 130 18.33 11.47 7.77
N GLY A 131 17.23 10.93 7.24
CA GLY A 131 17.05 10.73 5.81
C GLY A 131 16.57 9.33 5.45
N GLU A 132 16.51 9.09 4.14
CA GLU A 132 15.94 7.91 3.51
C GLU A 132 16.99 7.19 2.65
N ARG A 133 16.95 5.85 2.65
CA ARG A 133 17.86 4.99 1.87
C ARG A 133 17.12 3.78 1.31
N THR A 134 17.38 3.41 0.06
CA THR A 134 16.81 2.23 -0.58
C THR A 134 17.86 1.14 -0.79
N MET A 135 17.49 -0.11 -0.55
CA MET A 135 18.36 -1.28 -0.61
C MET A 135 17.64 -2.42 -1.33
N GLU A 136 18.38 -3.24 -2.09
CA GLU A 136 17.80 -4.43 -2.70
C GLU A 136 17.79 -5.59 -1.70
N VAL A 137 16.65 -6.28 -1.60
CA VAL A 137 16.44 -7.40 -0.68
C VAL A 137 15.90 -8.59 -1.45
N SER A 138 16.34 -9.80 -1.11
CA SER A 138 15.69 -10.98 -1.69
C SER A 138 14.27 -11.15 -1.11
N ALA A 139 13.32 -11.58 -1.94
CA ALA A 139 11.97 -11.93 -1.47
C ALA A 139 11.97 -13.01 -0.35
N GLU A 140 13.03 -13.82 -0.26
CA GLU A 140 13.23 -14.80 0.81
C GLU A 140 13.57 -14.13 2.15
N ALA A 141 14.40 -13.08 2.15
CA ALA A 141 14.77 -12.33 3.36
C ALA A 141 13.58 -11.53 3.96
N LEU A 142 12.57 -11.25 3.15
CA LEU A 142 11.33 -10.56 3.54
C LEU A 142 10.24 -11.53 4.04
N GLY A 143 10.43 -12.83 3.81
CA GLY A 143 9.42 -13.85 4.01
C GLY A 143 9.66 -14.72 5.24
N VAL A 144 8.59 -15.08 5.94
CA VAL A 144 8.56 -16.13 6.96
C VAL A 144 7.43 -17.10 6.67
N SER A 145 7.47 -18.31 7.22
CA SER A 145 6.32 -19.23 7.11
C SER A 145 5.18 -18.72 8.00
N ALA A 146 3.94 -18.79 7.52
CA ALA A 146 2.79 -18.55 8.37
C ALA A 146 2.79 -19.59 9.51
N PRO A 147 2.59 -19.17 10.77
CA PRO A 147 2.60 -20.09 11.90
C PRO A 147 1.39 -21.02 11.85
N GLU A 148 1.56 -22.25 12.34
CA GLU A 148 0.42 -23.08 12.72
C GLU A 148 -0.22 -22.51 14.00
N PHE A 149 -1.54 -22.66 14.14
CA PHE A 149 -2.26 -22.16 15.32
C PHE A 149 -1.65 -22.74 16.61
N GLY A 150 -1.15 -21.86 17.48
CA GLY A 150 -0.50 -22.22 18.74
C GLY A 150 1.04 -22.31 18.67
N ASP A 151 1.65 -22.31 17.49
CA ASP A 151 3.10 -22.23 17.30
C ASP A 151 3.53 -20.85 16.78
N TRP A 152 3.55 -19.88 17.69
CA TRP A 152 3.88 -18.48 17.39
C TRP A 152 5.38 -18.20 17.28
N ARG A 153 6.20 -19.23 17.44
CA ARG A 153 7.63 -19.09 17.71
C ARG A 153 8.40 -18.46 16.54
N ALA A 154 8.08 -18.86 15.32
CA ALA A 154 8.73 -18.33 14.12
C ALA A 154 8.62 -16.79 14.07
N LEU A 155 7.46 -16.24 14.42
CA LEU A 155 7.22 -14.79 14.39
C LEU A 155 8.09 -14.00 15.39
N LEU A 156 8.49 -14.62 16.49
CA LEU A 156 9.22 -13.96 17.59
C LEU A 156 10.74 -13.98 17.39
N PHE A 157 11.25 -15.02 16.74
CA PHE A 157 12.68 -15.32 16.70
C PHE A 157 13.26 -15.38 15.27
N THR A 158 12.48 -15.08 14.24
CA THR A 158 13.02 -14.99 12.87
C THR A 158 13.92 -13.77 12.74
N GLY A 159 15.14 -13.97 12.21
CA GLY A 159 16.08 -12.88 11.91
C GLY A 159 17.58 -13.20 11.83
N ASP A 160 17.98 -14.44 12.11
CA ASP A 160 19.38 -14.89 11.95
C ASP A 160 19.63 -15.72 10.68
N VAL A 161 18.57 -16.08 9.94
CA VAL A 161 18.65 -16.92 8.72
C VAL A 161 18.32 -16.11 7.45
N THR A 162 17.92 -14.84 7.59
CA THR A 162 17.63 -13.97 6.46
C THR A 162 18.94 -13.49 5.83
N PRO A 163 19.15 -13.67 4.51
CA PRO A 163 20.31 -13.13 3.81
C PRO A 163 20.44 -11.61 4.00
N ASP A 164 21.66 -11.13 4.15
CA ASP A 164 21.98 -9.71 4.21
C ASP A 164 21.57 -9.01 2.91
N ALA A 165 20.75 -7.97 3.02
CA ALA A 165 20.48 -7.04 1.91
C ALA A 165 21.62 -6.03 1.80
N LYS A 166 22.11 -5.72 0.59
CA LYS A 166 23.14 -4.68 0.41
C LYS A 166 22.52 -3.42 -0.17
N ALA A 167 22.99 -2.27 0.28
CA ALA A 167 22.63 -1.00 -0.35
C ALA A 167 23.06 -1.04 -1.82
N ALA A 168 22.16 -0.59 -2.72
CA ALA A 168 22.56 -0.29 -4.08
C ALA A 168 23.48 0.95 -4.05
N ASP A 169 24.62 0.90 -4.72
CA ASP A 169 25.52 2.04 -4.89
C ASP A 169 24.85 3.08 -5.80
N ASN A 170 23.92 3.89 -5.28
CA ASN A 170 23.33 4.99 -6.02
C ASN A 170 23.18 6.26 -5.17
N ALA A 171 23.72 7.34 -5.74
CA ALA A 171 23.71 8.75 -5.36
C ALA A 171 24.22 9.14 -3.95
N ALA A 172 25.40 9.75 -3.94
CA ALA A 172 25.92 10.50 -2.81
C ALA A 172 24.99 11.67 -2.46
N SER A 173 24.33 11.60 -1.30
CA SER A 173 23.92 12.82 -0.60
C SER A 173 25.17 13.45 0.01
N ASP A 174 25.46 14.71 -0.30
CA ASP A 174 26.52 15.53 0.33
C ASP A 174 26.16 15.88 1.80
N ASP A 175 25.87 14.87 2.62
CA ASP A 175 25.63 15.02 4.06
C ASP A 175 26.84 14.51 4.86
N PRO A 176 27.62 15.41 5.50
CA PRO A 176 28.74 15.06 6.37
C PRO A 176 28.34 14.20 7.59
N LEU A 177 27.10 14.29 8.06
CA LEU A 177 26.60 13.48 9.19
C LEU A 177 26.29 12.04 8.74
N GLY A 178 25.67 11.86 7.57
CA GLY A 178 25.50 10.55 6.93
C GLY A 178 26.83 9.84 6.64
N MET A 179 27.89 10.60 6.35
CA MET A 179 29.24 10.05 6.18
C MET A 179 29.85 9.55 7.51
N LEU A 180 29.61 10.26 8.63
CA LEU A 180 30.02 9.83 9.97
C LEU A 180 29.21 8.63 10.47
N ALA A 181 27.90 8.56 10.16
CA ALA A 181 27.06 7.42 10.48
C ALA A 181 27.52 6.12 9.78
N ARG A 182 28.08 6.24 8.56
CA ARG A 182 28.75 5.12 7.85
C ARG A 182 30.04 4.65 8.55
N MET A 183 30.79 5.55 9.18
CA MET A 183 32.07 5.23 9.83
C MET A 183 31.92 4.54 11.21
N PHE A 184 30.79 4.70 11.88
CA PHE A 184 30.58 4.22 13.25
C PHE A 184 29.39 3.24 13.36
N GLY A 185 29.44 2.15 12.60
CA GLY A 185 28.92 0.84 13.04
C GLY A 185 27.40 0.57 12.96
N ASP A 186 26.89 0.35 11.74
CA ASP A 186 25.91 -0.70 11.34
C ASP A 186 25.64 -0.53 9.82
N GLY A 187 26.70 -0.25 9.06
CA GLY A 187 26.65 0.28 7.69
C GLY A 187 26.24 -0.77 6.65
N ASP A 188 25.33 -0.37 5.76
CA ASP A 188 25.02 -0.95 4.45
C ASP A 188 24.23 -2.26 4.38
N VAL A 189 23.71 -2.78 5.51
CA VAL A 189 22.90 -4.00 5.50
C VAL A 189 21.56 -3.88 6.23
N TRP A 190 20.47 -4.21 5.52
CA TRP A 190 19.16 -4.43 6.13
C TRP A 190 18.95 -5.92 6.38
N ARG A 191 18.46 -6.26 7.58
CA ARG A 191 18.07 -7.61 7.98
C ARG A 191 16.94 -7.54 8.99
N LEU A 192 15.98 -8.46 8.86
CA LEU A 192 14.97 -8.65 9.89
C LEU A 192 15.68 -9.16 11.16
N LYS A 193 15.56 -8.46 12.29
CA LYS A 193 16.15 -8.91 13.57
C LYS A 193 15.13 -9.78 14.34
N PRO A 194 15.53 -10.70 15.23
CA PRO A 194 14.59 -11.33 16.16
C PRO A 194 13.80 -10.28 16.95
N LEU A 195 12.49 -10.46 17.12
CA LEU A 195 11.65 -9.55 17.92
C LEU A 195 11.99 -9.67 19.42
N LEU A 196 12.13 -10.91 19.89
CA LEU A 196 12.53 -11.22 21.26
C LEU A 196 14.02 -11.62 21.33
N PRO A 197 14.69 -11.38 22.47
CA PRO A 197 16.10 -11.74 22.64
C PRO A 197 16.40 -13.21 22.37
N GLN A 198 17.49 -13.51 21.65
CA GLN A 198 17.85 -14.88 21.25
C GLN A 198 18.05 -15.87 22.41
N HIS A 199 18.45 -15.40 23.59
CA HIS A 199 18.56 -16.28 24.76
C HIS A 199 17.20 -16.87 25.20
N MET A 200 16.09 -16.20 24.85
CA MET A 200 14.74 -16.68 25.09
C MET A 200 14.28 -17.71 24.05
N ALA A 201 15.02 -17.90 22.96
CA ALA A 201 14.69 -18.91 21.97
C ALA A 201 14.71 -20.32 22.60
N GLY A 202 15.50 -20.61 23.63
CA GLY A 202 15.44 -21.93 24.28
C GLY A 202 14.13 -22.25 25.03
N LEU A 203 13.30 -21.23 25.29
CA LEU A 203 12.14 -21.35 26.18
C LEU A 203 10.94 -22.01 25.48
N ARG A 204 10.17 -22.79 26.24
CA ARG A 204 8.94 -23.42 25.76
C ARG A 204 7.81 -22.40 25.68
N LEU A 205 7.08 -22.38 24.56
CA LEU A 205 5.82 -21.65 24.47
C LEU A 205 4.71 -22.45 25.16
N VAL A 206 3.97 -21.83 26.07
CA VAL A 206 2.91 -22.47 26.86
C VAL A 206 1.65 -21.63 26.83
N HIS A 207 0.53 -22.20 26.37
CA HIS A 207 -0.76 -21.53 26.48
C HIS A 207 -1.25 -21.57 27.94
N SER A 208 -1.37 -20.42 28.59
CA SER A 208 -1.77 -20.33 30.01
C SER A 208 -3.29 -20.34 30.20
N GLY A 209 -4.07 -20.03 29.16
CA GLY A 209 -5.53 -19.98 29.19
C GLY A 209 -6.14 -18.79 29.92
N GLN A 210 -5.38 -18.10 30.79
CA GLN A 210 -5.77 -16.88 31.48
C GLN A 210 -4.57 -15.92 31.58
N PRO A 211 -4.81 -14.59 31.61
CA PRO A 211 -3.76 -13.60 31.87
C PRO A 211 -3.05 -13.84 33.22
N PRO A 212 -1.78 -13.46 33.37
CA PRO A 212 -1.12 -13.45 34.68
C PRO A 212 -1.90 -12.61 35.70
N PRO A 213 -1.89 -12.96 37.01
CA PRO A 213 -2.71 -12.30 38.03
C PRO A 213 -2.52 -10.78 38.15
N ASP A 214 -1.31 -10.29 37.87
CA ASP A 214 -0.94 -8.88 38.01
C ASP A 214 -1.21 -8.06 36.73
N VAL A 215 -1.73 -8.70 35.67
CA VAL A 215 -2.07 -8.04 34.40
C VAL A 215 -3.54 -7.68 34.40
N ALA A 216 -3.84 -6.39 34.20
CA ALA A 216 -5.21 -5.89 34.15
C ALA A 216 -5.99 -6.48 32.96
N VAL A 217 -7.30 -6.64 33.15
CA VAL A 217 -8.23 -7.13 32.11
C VAL A 217 -9.38 -6.15 31.96
N VAL A 218 -9.70 -5.79 30.73
CA VAL A 218 -10.83 -4.92 30.37
C VAL A 218 -11.83 -5.66 29.49
N PRO A 219 -13.15 -5.35 29.60
CA PRO A 219 -14.14 -5.94 28.72
C PRO A 219 -13.94 -5.46 27.28
N PHE A 220 -14.12 -6.35 26.32
CA PHE A 220 -14.17 -5.99 24.91
C PHE A 220 -15.46 -5.23 24.61
N ARG A 221 -15.34 -4.05 23.99
CA ARG A 221 -16.47 -3.19 23.59
C ARG A 221 -16.50 -2.94 22.10
N GLU A 222 -15.33 -2.68 21.52
CA GLU A 222 -15.13 -2.44 20.10
C GLU A 222 -13.74 -2.94 19.69
N PRO A 223 -13.51 -3.24 18.40
CA PRO A 223 -12.20 -3.65 17.89
C PRO A 223 -11.10 -2.64 18.25
N LEU A 224 -10.06 -3.10 18.95
CA LEU A 224 -8.90 -2.28 19.35
C LEU A 224 -7.87 -2.07 18.25
N TRP A 225 -7.95 -2.91 17.22
CA TRP A 225 -7.15 -2.85 16.03
C TRP A 225 -8.03 -3.22 14.84
N ARG A 226 -7.60 -2.85 13.64
CA ARG A 226 -8.29 -3.19 12.39
C ARG A 226 -7.25 -3.61 11.36
N PRO A 227 -7.59 -4.56 10.47
CA PRO A 227 -6.76 -4.83 9.31
C PRO A 227 -6.69 -3.58 8.43
N PRO A 228 -5.56 -3.35 7.75
CA PRO A 228 -5.42 -2.24 6.84
C PRO A 228 -6.48 -2.23 5.73
N VAL A 229 -6.84 -1.02 5.35
CA VAL A 229 -7.78 -0.69 4.30
C VAL A 229 -6.99 0.02 3.21
N PRO A 230 -6.59 -0.70 2.14
CA PRO A 230 -6.02 -0.09 0.95
C PRO A 230 -6.92 1.01 0.40
N MET A 231 -6.35 1.87 -0.43
CA MET A 231 -7.06 2.99 -1.06
C MET A 231 -8.35 2.51 -1.72
N ARG A 232 -9.36 3.37 -1.70
CA ARG A 232 -10.59 3.20 -2.47
C ARG A 232 -10.82 4.44 -3.31
N PRO A 233 -11.35 4.32 -4.53
CA PRO A 233 -11.69 5.49 -5.31
C PRO A 233 -12.88 6.19 -4.67
N ASP A 234 -12.92 7.52 -4.78
CA ASP A 234 -14.16 8.27 -4.57
C ASP A 234 -15.04 8.13 -5.83
N PRO A 235 -16.21 7.46 -5.75
CA PRO A 235 -17.11 7.32 -6.90
C PRO A 235 -17.54 8.67 -7.48
N GLN A 236 -17.58 9.74 -6.67
CA GLN A 236 -17.85 11.09 -7.15
C GLN A 236 -16.72 11.64 -8.01
N VAL A 237 -15.53 11.05 -8.02
CA VAL A 237 -14.40 11.48 -8.86
C VAL A 237 -14.27 10.58 -10.08
N VAL A 238 -14.30 9.27 -9.89
CA VAL A 238 -13.99 8.29 -10.96
C VAL A 238 -15.17 7.93 -11.86
N SER A 239 -16.41 8.27 -11.52
CA SER A 239 -17.56 7.97 -12.39
C SER A 239 -17.54 8.83 -13.65
N LEU A 240 -17.39 8.20 -14.81
CA LEU A 240 -17.23 8.87 -16.12
C LEU A 240 -18.57 9.13 -16.84
N ASN A 241 -19.62 8.38 -16.53
CA ASN A 241 -20.94 8.47 -17.17
C ASN A 241 -21.94 9.38 -16.43
N GLU A 242 -21.52 9.96 -15.30
CA GLU A 242 -22.35 10.88 -14.52
C GLU A 242 -22.29 12.30 -15.09
N PRO A 243 -23.41 13.06 -15.10
CA PRO A 243 -23.41 14.45 -15.52
C PRO A 243 -22.56 15.34 -14.58
N GLU A 244 -22.53 16.63 -14.89
CA GLU A 244 -21.89 17.64 -14.03
C GLU A 244 -22.43 17.56 -12.59
N ARG A 245 -21.51 17.54 -11.62
CA ARG A 245 -21.81 17.34 -10.21
C ARG A 245 -20.97 18.25 -9.33
N SER A 246 -21.47 18.54 -8.13
CA SER A 246 -20.77 19.35 -7.13
C SER A 246 -20.43 18.53 -5.91
N MET A 247 -19.26 18.75 -5.34
CA MET A 247 -18.80 18.18 -4.07
C MET A 247 -18.19 19.27 -3.18
N VAL A 248 -17.99 18.94 -1.90
CA VAL A 248 -17.35 19.83 -0.93
C VAL A 248 -16.04 19.17 -0.48
N VAL A 249 -14.92 19.83 -0.73
CA VAL A 249 -13.57 19.36 -0.37
C VAL A 249 -12.94 20.42 0.52
N GLY A 250 -12.53 20.07 1.73
CA GLY A 250 -11.93 21.05 2.67
C GLY A 250 -12.84 22.23 3.04
N GLY A 251 -14.16 22.07 2.94
CA GLY A 251 -15.15 23.15 3.13
C GLY A 251 -15.43 23.99 1.88
N GLU A 252 -14.71 23.73 0.80
CA GLU A 252 -14.79 24.46 -0.46
C GLU A 252 -15.61 23.70 -1.51
N ARG A 253 -16.41 24.42 -2.29
CA ARG A 253 -17.25 23.80 -3.33
C ARG A 253 -16.44 23.60 -4.61
N VAL A 254 -16.45 22.37 -5.11
CA VAL A 254 -15.83 21.97 -6.37
C VAL A 254 -16.89 21.40 -7.30
N VAL A 255 -16.83 21.75 -8.58
CA VAL A 255 -17.67 21.20 -9.65
C VAL A 255 -16.82 20.26 -10.50
N ILE A 256 -17.30 19.05 -10.76
CA ILE A 256 -16.68 18.08 -11.66
C ILE A 256 -17.58 17.94 -12.89
N LYS A 257 -16.98 18.11 -14.07
CA LYS A 257 -17.66 18.02 -15.36
C LYS A 257 -16.99 16.98 -16.26
N PRO A 258 -17.73 16.01 -16.79
CA PRO A 258 -17.20 15.05 -17.75
C PRO A 258 -17.05 15.67 -19.15
N HIS A 259 -16.01 15.26 -19.87
CA HIS A 259 -15.75 15.63 -21.26
C HIS A 259 -15.28 14.40 -22.05
N THR A 260 -16.04 13.99 -23.07
CA THR A 260 -15.57 12.99 -24.04
C THR A 260 -14.57 13.64 -24.99
N ILE A 261 -13.38 13.08 -25.09
CA ILE A 261 -12.26 13.67 -25.86
C ILE A 261 -11.92 12.90 -27.14
N GLY A 262 -12.44 11.68 -27.27
CA GLY A 262 -12.12 10.79 -28.37
C GLY A 262 -12.54 9.37 -28.06
N ARG A 263 -12.05 8.43 -28.87
CA ARG A 263 -12.29 7.00 -28.67
C ARG A 263 -10.94 6.26 -28.64
N LEU A 264 -10.73 5.44 -27.62
CA LEU A 264 -9.56 4.57 -27.54
C LEU A 264 -9.81 3.32 -28.39
N ARG A 265 -8.95 3.12 -29.40
CA ARG A 265 -8.99 1.99 -30.32
C ARG A 265 -8.13 0.87 -29.77
N MET A 266 -8.79 -0.23 -29.43
CA MET A 266 -8.21 -1.34 -28.70
C MET A 266 -8.31 -2.65 -29.49
N PRO A 267 -7.42 -2.88 -30.48
CA PRO A 267 -7.45 -4.10 -31.29
C PRO A 267 -7.14 -5.37 -30.50
N THR A 268 -6.45 -5.28 -29.35
CA THR A 268 -6.20 -6.45 -28.49
C THR A 268 -7.10 -6.51 -27.27
N GLY A 269 -7.73 -5.39 -26.90
CA GLY A 269 -8.59 -5.32 -25.72
C GLY A 269 -7.80 -5.29 -24.40
N ARG A 270 -6.50 -4.98 -24.45
CA ARG A 270 -5.60 -4.97 -23.30
C ARG A 270 -5.10 -3.56 -23.06
N ILE A 271 -5.40 -3.01 -21.88
CA ILE A 271 -5.14 -1.60 -21.56
C ILE A 271 -3.80 -1.47 -20.85
N VAL A 272 -3.05 -0.44 -21.22
CA VAL A 272 -1.87 0.05 -20.51
C VAL A 272 -2.12 1.52 -20.15
N ALA A 273 -1.75 1.90 -18.93
CA ALA A 273 -1.67 3.30 -18.53
C ALA A 273 -0.23 3.63 -18.11
N CYS A 274 0.29 4.76 -18.56
CA CYS A 274 1.63 5.22 -18.27
C CYS A 274 1.76 6.72 -18.55
N ALA A 275 2.92 7.31 -18.24
CA ALA A 275 3.31 8.58 -18.83
C ALA A 275 3.67 8.38 -20.32
N PRO A 276 3.29 9.29 -21.22
CA PRO A 276 3.66 9.17 -22.63
C PRO A 276 5.17 9.31 -22.87
N ASP A 277 5.86 10.06 -22.01
CA ASP A 277 7.31 10.28 -22.01
C ASP A 277 8.10 9.24 -21.19
N ASP A 278 7.42 8.21 -20.67
CA ASP A 278 8.07 7.12 -19.93
C ASP A 278 9.07 6.39 -20.85
N TYR A 279 10.36 6.56 -20.56
CA TYR A 279 11.46 5.93 -21.30
C TYR A 279 11.38 4.40 -21.27
N PHE A 280 10.76 3.83 -20.24
CA PHE A 280 10.55 2.41 -20.05
C PHE A 280 9.16 1.94 -20.50
N ALA A 281 8.40 2.80 -21.22
CA ALA A 281 7.06 2.45 -21.71
C ALA A 281 7.04 1.12 -22.49
N ALA A 282 8.10 0.79 -23.23
CA ALA A 282 8.19 -0.45 -24.01
C ALA A 282 8.04 -1.73 -23.17
N ASP A 283 8.42 -1.67 -21.90
CA ASP A 283 8.41 -2.79 -20.96
C ASP A 283 7.15 -2.80 -20.08
N ARG A 284 6.24 -1.83 -20.25
CA ARG A 284 4.99 -1.76 -19.49
C ARG A 284 4.06 -2.89 -19.89
N GLU A 285 3.73 -3.74 -18.92
CA GLU A 285 2.73 -4.78 -19.08
C GLU A 285 1.31 -4.21 -19.08
N PRO A 286 0.36 -4.82 -19.81
CA PRO A 286 -1.05 -4.47 -19.68
C PRO A 286 -1.63 -4.94 -18.34
N TYR A 287 -2.68 -4.25 -17.92
CA TYR A 287 -3.51 -4.70 -16.80
C TYR A 287 -4.08 -6.11 -17.07
N THR A 288 -4.23 -6.87 -15.99
CA THR A 288 -4.65 -8.27 -16.01
C THR A 288 -6.08 -8.47 -16.53
N VAL A 289 -6.96 -7.48 -16.39
CA VAL A 289 -8.33 -7.51 -16.89
C VAL A 289 -8.37 -7.03 -18.33
N THR A 290 -8.94 -7.86 -19.20
CA THR A 290 -9.10 -7.55 -20.63
C THR A 290 -10.56 -7.30 -20.98
N VAL A 291 -10.76 -6.62 -22.11
CA VAL A 291 -12.08 -6.36 -22.71
C VAL A 291 -12.12 -6.90 -24.14
N SER A 292 -13.30 -6.91 -24.75
CA SER A 292 -13.40 -7.27 -26.17
C SER A 292 -12.65 -6.24 -27.04
N PRO A 293 -11.98 -6.66 -28.12
CA PRO A 293 -11.45 -5.71 -29.08
C PRO A 293 -12.52 -4.76 -29.62
N GLY A 294 -12.20 -3.49 -29.78
CA GLY A 294 -13.16 -2.48 -30.21
C GLY A 294 -12.68 -1.05 -30.03
N GLU A 295 -13.61 -0.11 -30.13
CA GLU A 295 -13.37 1.31 -29.88
C GLU A 295 -14.30 1.80 -28.78
N TYR A 296 -13.73 2.48 -27.79
CA TYR A 296 -14.43 2.84 -26.55
C TYR A 296 -14.29 4.34 -26.28
N ASP A 297 -15.34 4.97 -25.78
CA ASP A 297 -15.32 6.40 -25.51
C ASP A 297 -14.34 6.72 -24.38
N PHE A 298 -13.51 7.73 -24.60
CA PHE A 298 -12.56 8.21 -23.61
C PHE A 298 -13.06 9.51 -22.99
N VAL A 299 -13.20 9.51 -21.68
CA VAL A 299 -13.81 10.60 -20.92
C VAL A 299 -12.83 11.13 -19.89
N VAL A 300 -12.81 12.44 -19.74
CA VAL A 300 -12.01 13.18 -18.76
C VAL A 300 -12.95 13.94 -17.84
N ASN A 301 -12.86 13.69 -16.53
CA ASN A 301 -13.54 14.46 -15.51
C ASN A 301 -12.66 15.65 -15.12
N VAL A 302 -13.11 16.86 -15.45
CA VAL A 302 -12.42 18.12 -15.11
C VAL A 302 -13.07 18.73 -13.87
N ALA A 303 -12.27 18.95 -12.84
CA ALA A 303 -12.67 19.62 -11.62
C ALA A 303 -12.37 21.13 -11.68
N ARG A 304 -13.27 21.93 -11.11
CA ARG A 304 -13.16 23.39 -11.03
C ARG A 304 -13.59 23.90 -9.66
N GLY A 305 -12.81 24.78 -9.05
CA GLY A 305 -13.26 25.49 -7.84
C GLY A 305 -14.38 26.48 -8.21
N THR A 306 -15.34 26.71 -7.31
CA THR A 306 -16.30 27.82 -7.50
C THR A 306 -15.64 29.18 -7.30
N GLU A 307 -16.27 30.25 -7.79
CA GLU A 307 -15.72 31.61 -7.71
C GLU A 307 -15.21 31.96 -6.29
N GLY A 308 -13.97 32.46 -6.20
CA GLY A 308 -13.32 32.85 -4.95
C GLY A 308 -12.32 31.83 -4.37
N ILE A 309 -12.29 30.60 -4.88
CA ILE A 309 -11.52 29.48 -4.31
C ILE A 309 -10.14 29.30 -4.99
N GLY A 310 -9.92 29.93 -6.15
CA GLY A 310 -8.61 29.99 -6.80
C GLY A 310 -8.05 28.67 -7.35
N MET A 311 -8.85 27.59 -7.39
CA MET A 311 -8.44 26.33 -8.02
C MET A 311 -8.69 26.40 -9.53
N ASP A 312 -7.59 26.54 -10.28
CA ASP A 312 -7.61 26.39 -11.73
C ASP A 312 -8.14 25.01 -12.14
N PRO A 313 -8.76 24.91 -13.32
CA PRO A 313 -9.42 23.67 -13.71
C PRO A 313 -8.38 22.58 -13.98
N ARG A 314 -8.66 21.37 -13.51
CA ARG A 314 -7.70 20.24 -13.55
C ARG A 314 -8.41 18.93 -13.82
N VAL A 315 -7.72 18.01 -14.48
CA VAL A 315 -8.21 16.64 -14.62
C VAL A 315 -8.21 15.97 -13.25
N ALA A 316 -9.38 15.53 -12.79
CA ALA A 316 -9.55 14.78 -11.54
C ALA A 316 -9.55 13.27 -11.80
N ALA A 317 -10.06 12.84 -12.95
CA ALA A 317 -10.00 11.45 -13.40
C ALA A 317 -10.10 11.39 -14.92
N ALA A 318 -9.58 10.32 -15.53
CA ALA A 318 -9.72 10.08 -16.96
C ALA A 318 -9.72 8.59 -17.27
N GLY A 319 -10.41 8.17 -18.32
CA GLY A 319 -10.43 6.76 -18.66
C GLY A 319 -11.40 6.39 -19.77
N VAL A 320 -11.54 5.09 -19.96
CA VAL A 320 -12.40 4.50 -21.00
C VAL A 320 -13.71 3.98 -20.42
N LEU A 321 -14.81 4.32 -21.09
CA LEU A 321 -16.12 3.69 -20.90
C LEU A 321 -16.21 2.47 -21.82
N ILE A 322 -16.17 1.28 -21.22
CA ILE A 322 -16.24 0.01 -21.94
C ILE A 322 -17.69 -0.35 -22.25
N ARG A 323 -18.62 0.01 -21.35
CA ARG A 323 -20.04 -0.29 -21.49
C ARG A 323 -20.90 0.84 -20.92
N ASP A 324 -22.14 0.92 -21.39
CA ASP A 324 -23.12 1.91 -20.94
C ASP A 324 -23.82 1.51 -19.63
N GLU A 325 -23.68 0.26 -19.17
CA GLU A 325 -24.30 -0.15 -17.91
C GLU A 325 -23.66 0.55 -16.69
N PRO A 326 -24.45 0.84 -15.64
CA PRO A 326 -23.93 1.42 -14.40
C PRO A 326 -22.83 0.57 -13.76
N VAL A 327 -21.84 1.25 -13.18
CA VAL A 327 -20.82 0.65 -12.33
C VAL A 327 -21.37 0.50 -10.91
N GLU A 328 -21.31 -0.72 -10.37
CA GLU A 328 -21.82 -1.09 -9.04
C GLU A 328 -20.69 -1.27 -8.01
N SER A 329 -19.48 -1.61 -8.46
CA SER A 329 -18.32 -1.76 -7.58
C SER A 329 -17.03 -1.40 -8.29
N TRP A 330 -16.01 -1.02 -7.51
CA TRP A 330 -14.69 -0.68 -8.01
C TRP A 330 -13.64 -1.62 -7.44
N GLU A 331 -12.66 -1.98 -8.27
CA GLU A 331 -11.46 -2.70 -7.86
C GLU A 331 -10.23 -2.07 -8.52
N LEU A 332 -9.05 -2.27 -7.92
CA LEU A 332 -7.80 -1.75 -8.49
C LEU A 332 -7.44 -2.55 -9.76
N ALA A 333 -7.02 -1.85 -10.81
CA ALA A 333 -6.43 -2.48 -11.99
C ALA A 333 -5.00 -2.89 -11.66
N LEU A 334 -4.72 -4.19 -11.75
CA LEU A 334 -3.44 -4.78 -11.36
C LEU A 334 -2.64 -5.22 -12.56
N LEU A 335 -1.33 -5.03 -12.51
CA LEU A 335 -0.34 -5.70 -13.35
C LEU A 335 -0.17 -7.17 -12.90
N PRO A 336 0.35 -8.06 -13.78
CA PRO A 336 0.53 -9.48 -13.43
C PRO A 336 1.42 -9.74 -12.21
N SER A 337 2.37 -8.84 -11.94
CA SER A 337 3.32 -8.91 -10.84
C SER A 337 2.80 -8.32 -9.52
N GLU A 338 1.66 -7.63 -9.55
CA GLU A 338 1.11 -6.90 -8.41
C GLU A 338 0.15 -7.78 -7.60
N ASP A 339 0.32 -7.76 -6.27
CA ASP A 339 -0.53 -8.48 -5.33
C ASP A 339 -1.19 -7.49 -4.37
N PRO A 340 -2.52 -7.26 -4.45
CA PRO A 340 -3.21 -6.26 -3.64
C PRO A 340 -3.18 -6.58 -2.15
N ARG A 341 -2.87 -7.83 -1.76
CA ARG A 341 -2.67 -8.22 -0.37
C ARG A 341 -1.47 -7.49 0.25
N LEU A 342 -0.53 -6.99 -0.56
CA LEU A 342 0.69 -6.32 -0.08
C LEU A 342 0.48 -4.83 0.25
N LEU A 343 -0.68 -4.27 -0.11
CA LEU A 343 -0.98 -2.86 0.13
C LEU A 343 -1.20 -2.57 1.63
N ARG A 344 -0.73 -1.41 2.09
CA ARG A 344 -0.98 -0.88 3.43
C ARG A 344 -2.20 0.06 3.42
N ASP A 345 -2.50 0.64 4.57
CA ASP A 345 -3.57 1.62 4.72
C ASP A 345 -3.43 2.77 3.71
N GLY A 346 -4.50 3.02 2.97
CA GLY A 346 -4.56 4.13 2.00
C GLY A 346 -3.64 3.98 0.79
N GLU A 347 -2.99 2.83 0.59
CA GLU A 347 -2.11 2.60 -0.56
C GLU A 347 -2.84 1.97 -1.74
N ALA A 348 -2.32 2.24 -2.93
CA ALA A 348 -2.68 1.56 -4.17
C ALA A 348 -1.41 1.39 -5.02
N PHE A 349 -1.39 0.38 -5.87
CA PHE A 349 -0.47 0.36 -7.00
C PHE A 349 -0.88 1.42 -8.00
N CYS A 350 0.11 2.02 -8.63
CA CYS A 350 -0.12 3.07 -9.59
C CYS A 350 0.97 3.16 -10.65
N PHE A 351 0.66 3.88 -11.74
CA PHE A 351 1.66 4.25 -12.73
C PHE A 351 2.22 5.64 -12.38
N ASP A 352 3.51 5.81 -12.65
CA ASP A 352 4.22 7.06 -12.39
C ASP A 352 4.10 8.02 -13.58
N VAL A 353 4.13 9.31 -13.25
CA VAL A 353 4.16 10.43 -14.19
C VAL A 353 5.23 11.42 -13.72
N ASP A 354 6.16 11.75 -14.62
CA ASP A 354 7.23 12.73 -14.39
C ASP A 354 7.16 13.93 -15.37
N GLY A 355 6.28 13.87 -16.36
CA GLY A 355 6.11 14.89 -17.41
C GLY A 355 4.80 15.68 -17.31
N GLY A 356 4.05 15.54 -16.21
CA GLY A 356 2.73 16.17 -16.04
C GLY A 356 1.62 15.70 -17.00
N MET A 357 1.86 14.63 -17.75
CA MET A 357 0.90 14.02 -18.68
C MET A 357 0.78 12.52 -18.41
N ALA A 358 -0.44 12.01 -18.43
CA ALA A 358 -0.75 10.58 -18.36
C ALA A 358 -1.44 10.14 -19.66
N CYS A 359 -1.39 8.86 -19.98
CA CYS A 359 -2.03 8.32 -21.16
C CYS A 359 -2.56 6.91 -20.99
N PHE A 360 -3.55 6.55 -21.80
CA PHE A 360 -4.04 5.19 -21.98
C PHE A 360 -3.79 4.76 -23.42
N ALA A 361 -3.41 3.50 -23.60
CA ALA A 361 -3.21 2.88 -24.90
C ALA A 361 -3.58 1.40 -24.87
N ASP A 362 -3.84 0.82 -26.05
CA ASP A 362 -3.85 -0.64 -26.20
C ASP A 362 -2.41 -1.18 -26.19
N ALA A 363 -2.20 -2.34 -25.59
CA ALA A 363 -0.90 -2.99 -25.52
C ALA A 363 -0.18 -3.14 -26.88
N ALA A 364 -0.92 -3.18 -28.00
CA ALA A 364 -0.32 -3.24 -29.33
C ALA A 364 0.40 -1.94 -29.78
N ALA A 365 0.03 -0.79 -29.22
CA ALA A 365 0.63 0.49 -29.56
C ALA A 365 1.92 0.78 -28.77
N ILE A 366 2.06 0.18 -27.58
CA ILE A 366 3.12 0.48 -26.61
C ILE A 366 4.54 0.38 -27.20
N PRO A 367 4.92 -0.65 -27.97
CA PRO A 367 6.27 -0.74 -28.54
C PRO A 367 6.63 0.41 -29.50
N ARG A 368 5.65 1.15 -30.03
CA ARG A 368 5.86 2.28 -30.95
C ARG A 368 5.71 3.64 -30.28
N ILE A 369 4.96 3.70 -29.20
CA ILE A 369 4.85 4.88 -28.34
C ILE A 369 6.15 5.07 -27.55
N ALA A 370 6.79 3.97 -27.13
CA ALA A 370 8.07 4.00 -26.46
C ALA A 370 9.15 4.68 -27.33
N GLY A 371 9.66 5.82 -26.86
CA GLY A 371 10.67 6.62 -27.56
C GLY A 371 10.13 7.59 -28.62
N PHE A 372 8.80 7.72 -28.77
CA PHE A 372 8.20 8.68 -29.72
C PHE A 372 8.10 10.11 -29.18
N PHE A 373 8.25 10.30 -27.86
CA PHE A 373 8.17 11.60 -27.20
C PHE A 373 9.56 12.14 -26.84
N PRO A 374 10.28 12.82 -27.76
CA PRO A 374 11.44 13.61 -27.38
C PRO A 374 10.98 14.78 -26.51
N VAL A 375 11.67 14.96 -25.38
CA VAL A 375 11.44 15.98 -24.33
C VAL A 375 11.37 17.41 -24.88
N ASP A 376 11.93 17.66 -26.08
CA ASP A 376 12.05 19.00 -26.68
C ASP A 376 11.05 19.31 -27.81
N GLU A 377 10.36 18.31 -28.37
CA GLU A 377 9.42 18.50 -29.49
C GLU A 377 8.10 17.78 -29.20
N ASN A 378 7.32 18.32 -28.27
CA ASN A 378 6.00 17.78 -27.91
C ASN A 378 5.06 17.79 -29.15
N PRO A 379 4.77 16.64 -29.78
CA PRO A 379 3.93 16.58 -30.99
C PRO A 379 2.44 16.47 -30.63
N LEU A 380 2.08 16.57 -29.35
CA LEU A 380 0.70 16.56 -28.91
C LEU A 380 -0.03 17.73 -29.57
N SER A 381 -0.88 17.41 -30.55
CA SER A 381 -1.88 18.34 -31.04
C SER A 381 -2.82 18.63 -29.87
N ALA A 382 -2.51 19.68 -29.11
CA ALA A 382 -3.23 20.05 -27.92
C ALA A 382 -4.67 20.38 -28.31
N THR A 383 -5.54 19.38 -28.25
CA THR A 383 -6.97 19.63 -28.25
C THR A 383 -7.26 20.08 -26.84
N VAL A 384 -7.20 21.40 -26.65
CA VAL A 384 -7.61 22.02 -25.40
C VAL A 384 -9.13 21.90 -25.37
N ILE A 385 -9.64 20.86 -24.68
CA ILE A 385 -10.96 20.96 -24.07
C ILE A 385 -10.93 22.26 -23.25
N PRO A 386 -12.01 23.05 -23.18
CA PRO A 386 -12.06 24.15 -22.22
C PRO A 386 -11.51 23.68 -20.87
N ASP A 387 -10.33 24.20 -20.57
CA ASP A 387 -9.63 24.07 -19.30
C ASP A 387 -8.82 22.79 -18.97
N ALA A 388 -8.52 21.89 -19.93
CA ALA A 388 -7.55 20.79 -19.70
C ALA A 388 -6.77 20.40 -20.98
N ALA A 389 -5.47 20.13 -20.85
CA ALA A 389 -4.63 19.69 -21.96
C ALA A 389 -4.85 18.20 -22.26
N THR A 390 -5.14 17.88 -23.52
CA THR A 390 -5.26 16.51 -24.03
C THR A 390 -4.67 16.40 -25.42
N ALA A 391 -4.35 15.17 -25.83
CA ALA A 391 -3.91 14.89 -27.18
C ALA A 391 -4.03 13.40 -27.54
N GLU A 392 -3.96 13.14 -28.85
CA GLU A 392 -4.09 11.82 -29.44
C GLU A 392 -2.87 11.52 -30.31
N PHE A 393 -2.43 10.26 -30.31
CA PHE A 393 -1.41 9.75 -31.22
C PHE A 393 -1.90 8.46 -31.87
N ASP A 394 -1.92 8.43 -33.20
CA ASP A 394 -2.38 7.29 -33.99
C ASP A 394 -1.22 6.33 -34.32
N ASP A 395 -1.41 5.04 -34.07
CA ASP A 395 -0.54 3.98 -34.60
C ASP A 395 -1.26 3.21 -35.70
N GLU A 396 -1.08 3.65 -36.94
CA GLU A 396 -1.68 3.02 -38.12
C GLU A 396 -1.26 1.55 -38.29
N VAL A 397 -0.10 1.14 -37.75
CA VAL A 397 0.41 -0.22 -37.97
C VAL A 397 -0.30 -1.23 -37.08
N SER A 398 -0.56 -0.90 -35.81
CA SER A 398 -1.39 -1.74 -34.94
C SER A 398 -2.88 -1.50 -35.12
N GLY A 399 -3.27 -0.35 -35.65
CA GLY A 399 -4.67 0.12 -35.70
C GLY A 399 -5.16 0.73 -34.38
N ALA A 400 -4.29 0.82 -33.38
CA ALA A 400 -4.59 1.45 -32.09
C ALA A 400 -4.28 2.96 -32.10
N ASN A 401 -4.55 3.61 -30.97
CA ASN A 401 -4.09 4.96 -30.64
C ASN A 401 -3.70 5.02 -29.15
N LEU A 402 -3.11 6.16 -28.80
CA LEU A 402 -2.90 6.63 -27.45
C LEU A 402 -3.73 7.90 -27.24
N LEU A 403 -4.36 7.99 -26.07
CA LEU A 403 -5.02 9.21 -25.61
C LEU A 403 -4.35 9.71 -24.34
N ALA A 404 -3.81 10.93 -24.41
CA ALA A 404 -3.10 11.60 -23.34
C ALA A 404 -3.91 12.76 -22.73
N PHE A 405 -3.68 13.01 -21.46
CA PHE A 405 -4.36 14.03 -20.65
C PHE A 405 -3.43 14.54 -19.53
N ALA A 406 -3.64 15.78 -19.09
CA ALA A 406 -2.88 16.36 -17.98
C ALA A 406 -3.11 15.59 -16.67
N SER A 407 -2.05 15.35 -15.90
CA SER A 407 -2.10 14.57 -14.65
C SER A 407 -2.40 15.43 -13.42
N GLY A 408 -3.60 15.99 -13.30
CA GLY A 408 -4.05 16.67 -12.07
C GLY A 408 -3.09 17.75 -11.52
N TRP A 409 -2.31 17.41 -10.49
CA TRP A 409 -1.30 18.28 -9.87
C TRP A 409 0.08 18.24 -10.53
N GLY A 410 0.35 17.33 -11.47
CA GLY A 410 1.61 17.17 -12.17
C GLY A 410 2.21 15.79 -11.94
N ASP A 411 3.43 15.74 -11.43
CA ASP A 411 4.16 14.50 -11.24
C ASP A 411 3.61 13.70 -10.05
N GLY A 412 3.62 12.37 -10.16
CA GLY A 412 3.13 11.50 -9.08
C GLY A 412 2.72 10.11 -9.54
N CYS A 413 2.15 9.35 -8.59
CA CYS A 413 1.68 7.98 -8.77
C CYS A 413 0.14 7.95 -8.76
N TYR A 414 -0.45 7.52 -9.87
CA TYR A 414 -1.91 7.53 -10.09
C TYR A 414 -2.52 6.14 -10.26
N PRO A 415 -3.47 5.72 -9.39
CA PRO A 415 -4.07 4.39 -9.47
C PRO A 415 -5.10 4.33 -10.60
N VAL A 416 -5.22 3.17 -11.21
CA VAL A 416 -6.29 2.88 -12.18
C VAL A 416 -7.31 1.95 -11.54
N TRP A 417 -8.57 2.31 -11.66
CA TRP A 417 -9.71 1.57 -11.11
C TRP A 417 -10.54 0.95 -12.21
N ILE A 418 -10.98 -0.27 -11.99
CA ILE A 418 -11.92 -0.99 -12.86
C ILE A 418 -13.31 -0.88 -12.25
N GLY A 419 -14.20 -0.21 -12.97
CA GLY A 419 -15.62 -0.21 -12.64
C GLY A 419 -16.27 -1.51 -13.10
N ARG A 420 -16.90 -2.25 -12.19
CA ARG A 420 -17.63 -3.49 -12.46
C ARG A 420 -19.13 -3.24 -12.52
N THR A 421 -19.77 -3.73 -13.56
CA THR A 421 -21.24 -3.76 -13.68
C THR A 421 -21.86 -4.73 -12.68
N ALA A 422 -23.19 -4.70 -12.52
CA ALA A 422 -23.94 -5.68 -11.70
C ALA A 422 -23.64 -7.14 -12.07
N GLY A 423 -23.32 -7.42 -13.33
CA GLY A 423 -22.95 -8.75 -13.83
C GLY A 423 -21.47 -9.12 -13.64
N GLY A 424 -20.65 -8.24 -13.05
CA GLY A 424 -19.21 -8.43 -12.85
C GLY A 424 -18.34 -8.16 -14.10
N ALA A 425 -18.94 -7.77 -15.23
CA ALA A 425 -18.18 -7.34 -16.41
C ALA A 425 -17.53 -5.97 -16.18
N ALA A 426 -16.35 -5.74 -16.78
CA ALA A 426 -15.70 -4.43 -16.76
C ALA A 426 -16.54 -3.40 -17.55
N GLY A 427 -17.02 -2.38 -16.85
CA GLY A 427 -17.76 -1.24 -17.41
C GLY A 427 -16.87 -0.04 -17.71
N ALA A 428 -15.80 0.17 -16.94
CA ALA A 428 -14.86 1.27 -17.16
C ALA A 428 -13.46 0.93 -16.62
N PHE A 429 -12.45 1.61 -17.17
CA PHE A 429 -11.11 1.73 -16.57
C PHE A 429 -10.81 3.21 -16.38
N VAL A 430 -10.46 3.63 -15.17
CA VAL A 430 -10.36 5.04 -14.81
C VAL A 430 -9.12 5.31 -13.98
N ALA A 431 -8.23 6.15 -14.47
CA ALA A 431 -7.15 6.69 -13.68
C ALA A 431 -7.68 7.80 -12.76
N ASP A 432 -7.43 7.67 -11.47
CA ASP A 432 -7.72 8.69 -10.46
C ASP A 432 -6.50 9.60 -10.32
N MET A 433 -6.66 10.88 -10.65
CA MET A 433 -5.56 11.87 -10.58
C MET A 433 -5.32 12.38 -9.15
N ARG A 434 -5.95 11.76 -8.16
CA ARG A 434 -5.75 12.01 -6.72
C ARG A 434 -5.88 13.48 -6.33
N LEU A 435 -6.73 14.22 -7.06
CA LEU A 435 -6.85 15.67 -6.91
C LEU A 435 -7.34 16.08 -5.51
N PHE A 436 -8.14 15.21 -4.88
CA PHE A 436 -8.76 15.42 -3.57
C PHE A 436 -8.35 14.37 -2.53
N ALA A 437 -7.25 13.64 -2.77
CA ALA A 437 -6.75 12.69 -1.79
C ALA A 437 -6.33 13.46 -0.52
N GLU A 438 -6.79 12.99 0.65
CA GLU A 438 -6.38 13.50 1.97
C GLU A 438 -4.95 13.11 2.32
#